data_AF-A0A841AIS8-F1
#
_entry.id   AF-A0A841AIS8-F1
#
_cell.length_a   1.000
_cell.length_b   1.000
_cell.length_c   1.000
_cell.angle_alpha   90.00
_cell.angle_beta   90.00
_cell.angle_gamma   90.00
#
_symmetry.space_group_name_H-M   'P 1'
#
loop_
_entity.id
_entity.type
_entity.pdbx_description
1 polymer ?
#
loop_
_entity_poly.entity_id
_entity_poly.type
_entity_poly.pdbx_seq_one_letter_code
_entity_poly.pdbx_strand_id
1 'polypeptide(L)'
;MTLLALLLGSVGLADLLAHLGTSRRDRLSPRRRSPRRLWAPAAIGAAAFVAGAATTGAPWGWWPVGAAAVAGWLIATRETARSTAGYWAAGTLAAAIVAAFVWGGALPTPRGPLVDWYDALPYAALADIGFTTFALVVGGAFFLVESANVVVRLALRGERDHGPVDAAAAVVPAAPKRRWWQRGVAPATSTEQPVAELGVVELRGGRFIGPLERLFLLALVLSGQFTAIAALVAAKGIIRFPEISKDAAGGSKAEYFLVGSFASWTLVLLVVLLVALGPALP
;
A
#
# COMPACT_ATOMS: atom_id res chain seq x y z
N MET A 1 0.88 15.71 -16.69
CA MET A 1 1.45 14.57 -15.94
C MET A 1 1.95 14.94 -14.54
N THR A 2 2.42 16.17 -14.31
CA THR A 2 2.87 16.63 -12.99
C THR A 2 1.82 16.49 -11.90
N LEU A 3 0.55 16.81 -12.17
CA LEU A 3 -0.53 16.63 -11.18
C LEU A 3 -0.72 15.16 -10.77
N LEU A 4 -0.55 14.22 -11.70
CA LEU A 4 -0.62 12.80 -11.40
C LEU A 4 0.53 12.36 -10.48
N ALA A 5 1.75 12.82 -10.77
CA ALA A 5 2.91 12.58 -9.91
C ALA A 5 2.68 13.14 -8.49
N LEU A 6 2.18 14.37 -8.39
CA LEU A 6 1.84 15.01 -7.12
C LEU A 6 0.74 14.26 -6.37
N LEU A 7 -0.29 13.78 -7.08
CA LEU A 7 -1.38 13.00 -6.50
C LEU A 7 -0.84 11.71 -5.88
N LEU A 8 -0.11 10.90 -6.67
CA LEU A 8 0.47 9.63 -6.22
C LEU A 8 1.44 9.84 -5.05
N GLY A 9 2.33 10.83 -5.16
CA GLY A 9 3.30 11.15 -4.12
C GLY A 9 2.63 11.62 -2.82
N SER A 10 1.61 12.46 -2.91
CA SER A 10 0.91 13.00 -1.73
C SER A 10 0.05 11.95 -1.03
N VAL A 11 -0.64 11.08 -1.78
CA VAL A 11 -1.37 9.93 -1.24
C VAL A 11 -0.40 8.97 -0.53
N GLY A 12 0.70 8.59 -1.20
CA GLY A 12 1.72 7.70 -0.66
C GLY A 12 2.38 8.26 0.60
N LEU A 13 2.77 9.54 0.59
CA LEU A 13 3.34 10.23 1.75
C LEU A 13 2.38 10.24 2.94
N ALA A 14 1.10 10.55 2.70
CA ALA A 14 0.12 10.64 3.77
C ALA A 14 -0.21 9.29 4.41
N ASP A 15 -0.25 8.21 3.61
CA ASP A 15 -0.40 6.85 4.13
C ASP A 15 0.85 6.41 4.90
N LEU A 16 2.04 6.69 4.37
CA LEU A 16 3.31 6.40 5.05
C LEU A 16 3.38 7.10 6.42
N LEU A 17 3.10 8.40 6.47
CA LEU A 17 3.13 9.19 7.71
C LEU A 17 2.15 8.66 8.75
N ALA A 18 0.98 8.19 8.32
CA ALA A 18 0.03 7.60 9.25
C ALA A 18 0.45 6.24 9.77
N HIS A 19 1.05 5.41 8.92
CA HIS A 19 1.62 4.14 9.34
C HIS A 19 2.73 4.32 10.38
N LEU A 20 3.58 5.34 10.18
CA LEU A 20 4.61 5.71 11.16
C LEU A 20 3.99 6.24 12.46
N GLY A 21 2.94 7.06 12.35
CA GLY A 21 2.23 7.66 13.49
C GLY A 21 1.52 6.65 14.39
N THR A 22 0.90 5.61 13.81
CA THR A 22 0.26 4.52 14.58
C THR A 22 1.30 3.64 15.28
N SER A 23 2.38 3.29 14.57
CA SER A 23 3.40 2.37 15.06
C SER A 23 4.23 2.90 16.25
N ARG A 24 4.31 4.23 16.43
CA ARG A 24 5.02 4.89 17.55
C ARG A 24 4.16 5.04 18.81
N ARG A 25 2.84 5.27 18.66
CA ARG A 25 1.96 5.69 19.77
C ARG A 25 1.06 4.59 20.34
N ASP A 26 0.81 3.50 19.61
CA ASP A 26 0.12 2.31 20.16
C ASP A 26 0.94 1.60 21.26
N ARG A 27 2.23 1.91 21.38
CA ARG A 27 3.07 1.49 22.51
C ARG A 27 2.75 2.23 23.82
N LEU A 28 2.05 3.37 23.78
CA LEU A 28 1.93 4.30 24.92
C LEU A 28 0.50 4.53 25.42
N SER A 29 -0.56 4.35 24.61
CA SER A 29 -1.94 4.53 25.10
C SER A 29 -3.03 3.94 24.16
N PRO A 30 -3.60 2.75 24.45
CA PRO A 30 -4.59 2.10 23.59
C PRO A 30 -6.00 2.72 23.61
N ARG A 31 -6.31 3.64 24.53
CA ARG A 31 -7.70 3.90 24.96
C ARG A 31 -8.43 5.12 24.37
N ARG A 32 -7.81 5.97 23.53
CA ARG A 32 -8.51 7.11 22.89
C ARG A 32 -8.19 7.25 21.41
N ARG A 33 -9.09 6.76 20.56
CA ARG A 33 -9.18 7.13 19.14
C ARG A 33 -9.79 8.52 19.05
N SER A 34 -8.96 9.58 19.12
CA SER A 34 -9.46 10.94 18.87
C SER A 34 -9.65 11.14 17.37
N PRO A 35 -10.69 11.87 16.93
CA PRO A 35 -10.90 12.20 15.51
C PRO A 35 -9.67 12.88 14.89
N ARG A 36 -8.93 13.69 15.67
CA ARG A 36 -7.64 14.30 15.25
C ARG A 36 -6.62 13.31 14.67
N ARG A 37 -6.67 12.02 15.03
CA ARG A 37 -5.78 10.98 14.49
C ARG A 37 -6.07 10.63 13.02
N LEU A 38 -7.29 10.88 12.55
CA LEU A 38 -7.71 10.61 11.18
C LEU A 38 -7.40 11.80 10.26
N TRP A 39 -7.68 13.01 10.73
CA TRP A 39 -7.55 14.24 9.94
C TRP A 39 -6.11 14.71 9.74
N ALA A 40 -5.20 14.44 10.69
CA ALA A 40 -3.83 14.97 10.58
C ALA A 40 -3.07 14.47 9.34
N PRO A 41 -3.00 13.15 9.04
CA PRO A 41 -2.33 12.71 7.81
C PRO A 41 -3.08 13.14 6.54
N ALA A 42 -4.41 13.25 6.58
CA ALA A 42 -5.20 13.78 5.47
C ALA A 42 -4.85 15.24 5.16
N ALA A 43 -4.78 16.09 6.19
CA ALA A 43 -4.37 17.47 6.06
C ALA A 43 -2.93 17.60 5.56
N ILE A 44 -2.00 16.77 6.05
CA ILE A 44 -0.61 16.78 5.58
C ILE A 44 -0.52 16.35 4.11
N GLY A 45 -1.23 15.30 3.70
CA GLY A 45 -1.29 14.87 2.30
C GLY A 45 -1.84 15.96 1.38
N ALA A 46 -2.97 16.57 1.76
CA ALA A 46 -3.55 17.67 1.01
C ALA A 46 -2.60 18.89 0.94
N ALA A 47 -1.94 19.23 2.04
CA ALA A 47 -0.96 20.32 2.07
C ALA A 47 0.26 20.01 1.20
N ALA A 48 0.76 18.77 1.20
CA ALA A 48 1.86 18.33 0.34
C ALA A 48 1.50 18.45 -1.14
N PHE A 49 0.26 18.07 -1.50
CA PHE A 49 -0.25 18.22 -2.86
C PHE A 49 -0.27 19.70 -3.29
N VAL A 50 -0.86 20.56 -2.45
CA VAL A 50 -0.95 22.00 -2.72
C VAL A 50 0.43 22.65 -2.81
N ALA A 51 1.36 22.30 -1.91
CA ALA A 51 2.73 22.80 -1.95
C ALA A 51 3.47 22.35 -3.22
N GLY A 52 3.32 21.09 -3.62
CA GLY A 52 3.86 20.58 -4.87
C GLY A 52 3.26 21.27 -6.10
N ALA A 53 1.95 21.52 -6.10
CA ALA A 53 1.26 22.22 -7.18
C ALA A 53 1.74 23.68 -7.30
N ALA A 54 1.92 24.36 -6.16
CA ALA A 54 2.44 25.72 -6.09
C ALA A 54 3.88 25.82 -6.62
N THR A 55 4.73 24.85 -6.26
CA THR A 55 6.16 24.85 -6.62
C THR A 55 6.47 24.34 -8.02
N THR A 56 5.48 23.76 -8.72
CA THR A 56 5.58 23.28 -10.10
C THR A 56 4.76 24.10 -11.10
N GLY A 57 4.16 25.21 -10.64
CA GLY A 57 3.40 26.13 -11.51
C GLY A 57 2.11 25.53 -12.03
N ALA A 58 1.56 24.50 -11.35
CA ALA A 58 0.33 23.85 -11.77
C ALA A 58 -0.86 24.84 -11.70
N PRO A 59 -1.82 24.79 -12.62
CA PRO A 59 -2.96 25.72 -12.61
C PRO A 59 -3.77 25.61 -11.32
N TRP A 60 -4.11 26.75 -10.72
CA TRP A 60 -4.75 26.85 -9.41
C TRP A 60 -6.08 26.10 -9.31
N GLY A 61 -6.82 25.96 -10.42
CA GLY A 61 -8.10 25.25 -10.46
C GLY A 61 -8.00 23.76 -10.08
N TRP A 62 -6.83 23.15 -10.28
CA TRP A 62 -6.60 21.73 -9.93
C TRP A 62 -6.17 21.50 -8.49
N TRP A 63 -5.77 22.56 -7.78
CA TRP A 63 -5.30 22.47 -6.40
C TRP A 63 -6.38 21.95 -5.45
N PRO A 64 -7.59 22.53 -5.40
CA PRO A 64 -8.64 22.01 -4.52
C PRO A 64 -9.10 20.61 -4.93
N VAL A 65 -9.13 20.30 -6.24
CA VAL A 65 -9.54 18.99 -6.76
C VAL A 65 -8.59 17.89 -6.27
N GLY A 66 -7.28 18.09 -6.45
CA GLY A 66 -6.30 17.10 -6.00
C GLY A 66 -6.19 17.02 -4.48
N ALA A 67 -6.26 18.15 -3.77
CA ALA A 67 -6.30 18.16 -2.31
C ALA A 67 -7.51 17.38 -1.76
N ALA A 68 -8.69 17.57 -2.37
CA ALA A 68 -9.90 16.83 -2.01
C ALA A 68 -9.78 15.33 -2.32
N ALA A 69 -9.16 14.96 -3.45
CA ALA A 69 -8.91 13.55 -3.78
C ALA A 69 -7.99 12.88 -2.75
N VAL A 70 -6.89 13.54 -2.34
CA VAL A 70 -5.98 13.02 -1.31
C VAL A 70 -6.69 12.89 0.04
N ALA A 71 -7.41 13.93 0.47
CA ALA A 71 -8.11 13.92 1.74
C ALA A 71 -9.23 12.86 1.76
N GLY A 72 -10.03 12.79 0.68
CA GLY A 72 -11.12 11.83 0.52
C GLY A 72 -10.66 10.38 0.58
N TRP A 73 -9.53 10.06 -0.08
CA TRP A 73 -8.90 8.74 0.02
C TRP A 73 -8.60 8.35 1.47
N LEU A 74 -7.95 9.23 2.21
CA LEU A 74 -7.50 8.96 3.59
C LEU A 74 -8.65 8.87 4.59
N ILE A 75 -9.69 9.68 4.40
CA ILE A 75 -10.88 9.66 5.24
C ILE A 75 -11.64 8.35 4.98
N ALA A 76 -11.94 8.04 3.72
CA ALA A 76 -12.73 6.86 3.36
C ALA A 76 -12.04 5.53 3.71
N THR A 77 -10.72 5.43 3.49
CA THR A 77 -9.98 4.20 3.83
C THR A 77 -9.81 3.97 5.34
N ARG A 78 -9.96 5.01 6.18
CA ARG A 78 -9.74 4.92 7.63
C ARG A 78 -10.99 4.95 8.47
N GLU A 79 -11.97 5.78 8.13
CA GLU A 79 -13.27 5.79 8.81
C GLU A 79 -14.05 4.53 8.46
N THR A 80 -13.93 4.06 7.23
CA THR A 80 -14.83 3.04 6.68
C THR A 80 -14.23 1.65 6.62
N ALA A 81 -13.20 1.39 7.43
CA ALA A 81 -12.53 0.08 7.52
C ALA A 81 -13.43 -1.11 7.91
N ARG A 82 -14.74 -0.90 8.11
CA ARG A 82 -15.78 -1.91 8.42
C ARG A 82 -16.94 -2.01 7.40
N SER A 83 -16.94 -1.33 6.25
CA SER A 83 -18.02 -1.47 5.25
C SER A 83 -17.52 -1.44 3.79
N THR A 84 -18.42 -1.72 2.84
CA THR A 84 -18.22 -1.68 1.38
C THR A 84 -17.65 -0.36 0.83
N ALA A 85 -17.64 0.72 1.63
CA ALA A 85 -17.08 2.00 1.18
C ALA A 85 -15.56 1.98 0.96
N GLY A 86 -14.83 0.97 1.46
CA GLY A 86 -13.42 0.78 1.10
C GLY A 86 -13.19 0.55 -0.40
N TYR A 87 -14.07 -0.22 -1.07
CA TYR A 87 -13.99 -0.43 -2.51
C TYR A 87 -14.31 0.83 -3.30
N TRP A 88 -15.33 1.58 -2.86
CA TRP A 88 -15.67 2.87 -3.44
C TRP A 88 -14.51 3.87 -3.32
N ALA A 89 -13.79 3.88 -2.19
CA ALA A 89 -12.59 4.70 -2.02
C ALA A 89 -11.47 4.33 -3.00
N ALA A 90 -11.26 3.04 -3.25
CA ALA A 90 -10.30 2.58 -4.26
C ALA A 90 -10.75 2.96 -5.68
N GLY A 91 -12.04 2.81 -5.98
CA GLY A 91 -12.62 3.22 -7.25
C GLY A 91 -12.49 4.72 -7.51
N THR A 92 -12.76 5.57 -6.51
CA THR A 92 -12.63 7.03 -6.66
C THR A 92 -11.18 7.46 -6.83
N LEU A 93 -10.23 6.85 -6.10
CA LEU A 93 -8.81 7.13 -6.31
C LEU A 93 -8.36 6.68 -7.70
N ALA A 94 -8.77 5.49 -8.16
CA ALA A 94 -8.46 5.02 -9.51
C ALA A 94 -9.02 5.96 -10.58
N ALA A 95 -10.27 6.41 -10.43
CA ALA A 95 -10.88 7.39 -11.33
C ALA A 95 -10.12 8.74 -11.30
N ALA A 96 -9.69 9.21 -10.13
CA ALA A 96 -8.88 10.43 -10.01
C ALA A 96 -7.51 10.28 -10.70
N ILE A 97 -6.87 9.11 -10.58
CA ILE A 97 -5.61 8.79 -11.28
C ILE A 97 -5.82 8.80 -12.79
N VAL A 98 -6.87 8.14 -13.30
CA VAL A 98 -7.20 8.11 -14.73
C VAL A 98 -7.51 9.51 -15.24
N ALA A 99 -8.29 10.30 -14.50
CA ALA A 99 -8.57 11.68 -14.85
C ALA A 99 -7.29 12.52 -14.89
N ALA A 100 -6.45 12.43 -13.86
CA ALA A 100 -5.17 13.15 -13.80
C ALA A 100 -4.20 12.72 -14.92
N PHE A 101 -4.30 11.48 -15.40
CA PHE A 101 -3.58 10.99 -16.57
C PHE A 101 -4.14 11.57 -17.87
N VAL A 102 -5.44 11.40 -18.13
CA VAL A 102 -6.11 11.83 -19.37
C VAL A 102 -6.03 13.34 -19.57
N TRP A 103 -6.39 14.13 -18.57
CA TRP A 103 -6.33 15.59 -18.64
C TRP A 103 -4.95 16.16 -18.30
N GLY A 104 -4.04 15.31 -17.81
CA GLY A 104 -2.73 15.74 -17.39
C GLY A 104 -1.81 16.17 -18.53
N GLY A 105 -1.97 15.61 -19.74
CA GLY A 105 -1.18 15.97 -20.92
C GLY A 105 -1.44 17.43 -21.34
N ALA A 106 -2.72 17.83 -21.35
CA ALA A 106 -3.17 19.17 -21.73
C ALA A 106 -2.75 20.31 -20.77
N LEU A 107 -1.99 20.01 -19.70
CA LEU A 107 -1.54 21.03 -18.75
C LEU A 107 -0.24 21.67 -19.20
N PRO A 108 0.00 22.95 -18.87
CA PRO A 108 1.26 23.60 -19.17
C PRO A 108 2.46 22.81 -18.63
N THR A 109 3.58 22.90 -19.34
CA THR A 109 4.85 22.33 -18.89
C THR A 109 5.18 22.82 -17.48
N PRO A 110 5.61 21.93 -16.57
CA PRO A 110 5.88 22.29 -15.19
C PRO A 110 7.02 23.31 -15.12
N ARG A 111 6.89 24.30 -14.23
CA ARG A 111 7.86 25.38 -14.03
C ARG A 111 7.85 25.87 -12.59
N GLY A 112 8.97 26.40 -12.10
CA GLY A 112 9.06 27.00 -10.77
C GLY A 112 10.05 26.28 -9.86
N PRO A 113 10.09 26.63 -8.56
CA PRO A 113 11.24 26.33 -7.69
C PRO A 113 11.60 24.86 -7.58
N LEU A 114 10.62 23.95 -7.65
CA LEU A 114 10.88 22.51 -7.56
C LEU A 114 11.48 21.95 -8.86
N VAL A 115 11.09 22.53 -10.00
CA VAL A 115 11.65 22.20 -11.31
C VAL A 115 13.06 22.76 -11.42
N ASP A 116 13.24 24.04 -11.04
CA ASP A 116 14.56 24.69 -11.03
C ASP A 116 15.55 23.96 -10.11
N TRP A 117 15.08 23.47 -8.95
CA TRP A 117 15.87 22.62 -8.06
C TRP A 117 16.28 21.29 -8.72
N TYR A 118 15.37 20.65 -9.46
CA TYR A 118 15.66 19.41 -10.18
C TYR A 118 16.68 19.63 -11.29
N ASP A 119 16.51 20.69 -12.07
CA ASP A 119 17.39 21.05 -13.19
C ASP A 119 18.80 21.44 -12.69
N ALA A 120 18.93 21.88 -11.44
CA ALA A 120 20.21 22.19 -10.80
C ALA A 120 20.96 20.97 -10.23
N LEU A 121 20.38 19.76 -10.29
CA LEU A 121 21.01 18.56 -9.72
C LEU A 121 22.25 18.13 -10.55
N PRO A 122 23.43 17.96 -9.92
CA PRO A 122 24.69 17.68 -10.63
C PRO A 122 24.87 16.18 -10.94
N TYR A 123 23.79 15.47 -11.32
CA TYR A 123 23.82 14.03 -11.55
C TYR A 123 23.66 13.70 -13.03
N ALA A 124 24.73 13.19 -13.66
CA ALA A 124 24.72 12.81 -15.07
C ALA A 124 23.63 11.77 -15.41
N ALA A 125 23.31 10.87 -14.46
CA ALA A 125 22.25 9.88 -14.62
C ALA A 125 20.84 10.48 -14.79
N LEU A 126 20.64 11.74 -14.42
CA LEU A 126 19.37 12.46 -14.56
C LEU A 126 19.31 13.37 -15.78
N ALA A 127 20.42 13.57 -16.51
CA ALA A 127 20.51 14.55 -17.60
C ALA A 127 19.47 14.31 -18.71
N ASP A 128 19.18 13.04 -19.01
CA ASP A 128 18.21 12.65 -20.05
C ASP A 128 16.80 12.39 -19.48
N ILE A 129 16.61 12.59 -18.17
CA ILE A 129 15.33 12.34 -17.50
C ILE A 129 14.64 13.67 -17.26
N GLY A 130 13.50 13.90 -17.92
CA GLY A 130 12.69 15.08 -17.66
C GLY A 130 12.07 15.07 -16.25
N PHE A 131 11.89 16.25 -15.65
CA PHE A 131 11.31 16.43 -14.31
C PHE A 131 10.02 15.64 -14.10
N THR A 132 9.11 15.66 -15.09
CA THR A 132 7.83 14.94 -15.02
C THR A 132 8.00 13.43 -14.85
N THR A 133 8.94 12.82 -15.58
CA THR A 133 9.25 11.39 -15.50
C THR A 133 9.83 11.07 -14.13
N PHE A 134 10.80 11.86 -13.69
CA PHE A 134 11.38 11.75 -12.35
C PHE A 134 10.30 11.83 -11.26
N ALA A 135 9.42 12.84 -11.33
CA ALA A 135 8.35 13.04 -10.38
C ALA A 135 7.34 11.88 -10.37
N LEU A 136 7.00 11.31 -11.54
CA LEU A 136 6.12 10.14 -11.64
C LEU A 136 6.75 8.90 -11.01
N VAL A 137 8.05 8.66 -11.24
CA VAL A 137 8.78 7.54 -10.61
C VAL A 137 8.80 7.70 -9.10
N VAL A 138 9.14 8.89 -8.60
CA VAL A 138 9.18 9.19 -7.16
C VAL A 138 7.78 9.06 -6.55
N GLY A 139 6.77 9.71 -7.13
CA GLY A 139 5.39 9.67 -6.65
C GLY A 139 4.80 8.25 -6.67
N GLY A 140 5.07 7.50 -7.74
CA GLY A 140 4.73 6.09 -7.86
C GLY A 140 5.40 5.22 -6.81
N ALA A 141 6.69 5.44 -6.53
CA ALA A 141 7.40 4.74 -5.46
C ALA A 141 6.77 5.00 -4.08
N PHE A 142 6.45 6.26 -3.75
CA PHE A 142 5.73 6.60 -2.52
C PHE A 142 4.37 5.88 -2.43
N PHE A 143 3.62 5.85 -3.52
CA PHE A 143 2.34 5.14 -3.58
C PHE A 143 2.49 3.63 -3.37
N LEU A 144 3.51 3.01 -3.97
CA LEU A 144 3.76 1.56 -3.88
C LEU A 144 4.15 1.10 -2.46
N VAL A 145 4.68 2.00 -1.62
CA VAL A 145 5.10 1.65 -0.26
C VAL A 145 3.91 1.32 0.64
N GLU A 146 2.97 2.25 0.87
CA GLU A 146 1.87 2.01 1.82
C GLU A 146 0.48 2.04 1.17
N SER A 147 0.22 2.94 0.24
CA SER A 147 -1.11 3.03 -0.40
C SER A 147 -1.44 1.76 -1.20
N ALA A 148 -0.46 1.19 -1.91
CA ALA A 148 -0.63 -0.10 -2.56
C ALA A 148 -0.90 -1.26 -1.56
N ASN A 149 -0.42 -1.19 -0.31
CA ASN A 149 -0.80 -2.17 0.72
C ASN A 149 -2.27 -2.03 1.11
N VAL A 150 -2.79 -0.81 1.16
CA VAL A 150 -4.22 -0.57 1.41
C VAL A 150 -5.04 -1.16 0.27
N VAL A 151 -4.68 -0.88 -0.99
CA VAL A 151 -5.38 -1.41 -2.17
C VAL A 151 -5.36 -2.94 -2.21
N VAL A 152 -4.20 -3.58 -2.01
CA VAL A 152 -4.10 -5.05 -1.99
C VAL A 152 -4.93 -5.65 -0.84
N ARG A 153 -4.92 -5.03 0.35
CA ARG A 153 -5.76 -5.47 1.47
C ARG A 153 -7.26 -5.34 1.19
N LEU A 154 -7.67 -4.35 0.40
CA LEU A 154 -9.06 -4.21 -0.02
C LEU A 154 -9.42 -5.29 -1.04
N ALA A 155 -8.59 -5.53 -2.05
CA ALA A 155 -8.83 -6.60 -3.04
C ALA A 155 -8.99 -7.98 -2.38
N LEU A 156 -8.15 -8.30 -1.39
CA LEU A 156 -8.20 -9.57 -0.66
C LEU A 156 -9.39 -9.72 0.29
N ARG A 157 -10.08 -8.63 0.63
CA ARG A 157 -11.32 -8.70 1.43
C ARG A 157 -12.51 -9.15 0.59
N GLY A 158 -12.52 -8.83 -0.71
CA GLY A 158 -13.64 -9.14 -1.60
C GLY A 158 -13.88 -10.64 -1.71
N GLU A 159 -12.79 -11.42 -1.68
CA GLU A 159 -12.83 -12.88 -1.76
C GLU A 159 -13.39 -13.53 -0.48
N ARG A 160 -13.12 -12.93 0.69
CA ARG A 160 -13.56 -13.49 1.98
C ARG A 160 -15.06 -13.40 2.18
N ASP A 161 -15.70 -12.39 1.60
CA ASP A 161 -17.14 -12.16 1.72
C ASP A 161 -17.96 -13.08 0.77
N HIS A 162 -17.32 -13.87 -0.11
CA HIS A 162 -17.99 -14.73 -1.11
C HIS A 162 -17.65 -16.23 -0.99
N GLY A 163 -16.76 -16.61 -0.06
CA GLY A 163 -16.42 -18.01 0.19
C GLY A 163 -17.48 -18.77 0.99
N PRO A 164 -17.71 -20.08 0.74
CA PRO A 164 -18.72 -20.91 1.43
C PRO A 164 -18.44 -21.16 2.93
N VAL A 165 -17.47 -20.46 3.52
CA VAL A 165 -17.04 -20.63 4.91
C VAL A 165 -18.09 -20.09 5.90
N ASP A 166 -18.94 -19.15 5.48
CA ASP A 166 -20.06 -18.67 6.31
C ASP A 166 -21.22 -19.67 6.40
N ALA A 167 -21.36 -20.59 5.42
CA ALA A 167 -22.33 -21.68 5.50
C ALA A 167 -21.87 -22.82 6.41
N ALA A 168 -20.57 -23.08 6.51
CA ALA A 168 -20.00 -24.11 7.38
C ALA A 168 -19.83 -23.64 8.84
N ALA A 169 -19.55 -22.35 9.06
CA ALA A 169 -19.48 -21.76 10.40
C ALA A 169 -20.85 -21.66 11.11
N ALA A 170 -21.94 -21.64 10.34
CA ALA A 170 -23.31 -21.66 10.88
C ALA A 170 -23.72 -23.02 11.50
N VAL A 171 -22.92 -24.08 11.32
CA VAL A 171 -23.26 -25.45 11.77
C VAL A 171 -22.41 -25.93 12.96
N VAL A 172 -21.52 -25.10 13.52
CA VAL A 172 -20.85 -25.45 14.79
C VAL A 172 -21.77 -25.09 15.95
N PRO A 173 -22.40 -26.05 16.67
CA PRO A 173 -23.18 -25.73 17.86
C PRO A 173 -22.26 -25.06 18.88
N ALA A 174 -22.72 -23.95 19.45
CA ALA A 174 -22.00 -23.20 20.47
C ALA A 174 -21.55 -24.15 21.61
N ALA A 175 -20.24 -24.30 21.78
CA ALA A 175 -19.68 -25.09 22.87
C ALA A 175 -20.23 -24.55 24.21
N PRO A 176 -20.74 -25.42 25.11
CA PRO A 176 -21.36 -24.96 26.35
C PRO A 176 -20.31 -24.26 27.21
N LYS A 177 -20.67 -23.10 27.78
CA LYS A 177 -19.82 -22.35 28.72
C LYS A 177 -19.41 -23.26 29.88
N ARG A 178 -18.17 -23.74 29.87
CA ARG A 178 -17.60 -24.50 30.99
C ARG A 178 -17.59 -23.60 32.23
N ARG A 179 -18.37 -24.03 33.24
CA ARG A 179 -18.48 -23.38 34.55
C ARG A 179 -17.14 -23.48 35.31
N TRP A 180 -16.82 -22.44 36.07
CA TRP A 180 -15.50 -22.18 36.66
C TRP A 180 -15.02 -23.20 37.71
N TRP A 181 -15.89 -24.11 38.16
CA TRP A 181 -15.61 -25.21 39.10
C TRP A 181 -15.19 -26.53 38.45
N GLN A 182 -15.11 -26.61 37.11
CA GLN A 182 -14.43 -27.72 36.42
C GLN A 182 -12.89 -27.51 36.34
N ARG A 183 -12.35 -26.54 37.09
CA ARG A 183 -10.92 -26.43 37.38
C ARG A 183 -10.60 -27.34 38.57
N GLY A 184 -10.38 -28.61 38.29
CA GLY A 184 -10.00 -29.58 39.30
C GLY A 184 -9.34 -30.81 38.69
N VAL A 185 -8.02 -30.87 38.85
CA VAL A 185 -7.13 -32.04 38.79
C VAL A 185 -6.96 -32.70 37.42
N ALA A 186 -5.83 -32.38 36.76
CA ALA A 186 -5.15 -33.29 35.83
C ALA A 186 -3.80 -33.70 36.45
N PRO A 187 -3.38 -34.97 36.31
CA PRO A 187 -2.28 -35.55 37.07
C PRO A 187 -0.92 -35.02 36.60
N ALA A 188 0.01 -34.88 37.54
CA ALA A 188 1.38 -34.45 37.31
C ALA A 188 2.09 -35.40 36.33
N THR A 189 2.36 -34.91 35.13
CA THR A 189 3.25 -35.55 34.16
C THR A 189 4.50 -34.68 34.04
N SER A 190 5.63 -35.34 34.25
CA SER A 190 7.03 -35.00 33.98
C SER A 190 7.31 -33.59 33.47
N THR A 191 8.03 -32.81 34.28
CA THR A 191 8.60 -31.52 33.91
C THR A 191 9.79 -31.73 32.97
N GLU A 192 9.53 -31.92 31.67
CA GLU A 192 10.53 -31.56 30.65
C GLU A 192 10.60 -30.03 30.62
N GLN A 193 11.68 -29.49 31.19
CA GLN A 193 12.02 -28.08 31.09
C GLN A 193 12.29 -27.76 29.62
N PRO A 194 11.54 -26.85 28.97
CA PRO A 194 11.90 -26.41 27.63
C PRO A 194 13.20 -25.60 27.74
N VAL A 195 14.23 -26.08 27.04
CA VAL A 195 15.44 -25.30 26.74
C VAL A 195 14.97 -23.95 26.22
N ALA A 196 15.39 -22.88 26.90
CA ALA A 196 15.06 -21.51 26.53
C ALA A 196 15.33 -21.30 25.04
N GLU A 197 14.28 -21.28 24.24
CA GLU A 197 14.30 -20.77 22.88
C GLU A 197 14.87 -19.36 22.98
N LEU A 198 16.12 -19.22 22.53
CA LEU A 198 16.73 -17.93 22.27
C LEU A 198 15.70 -17.15 21.49
N GLY A 199 15.15 -16.11 22.13
CA GLY A 199 14.09 -15.29 21.58
C GLY A 199 14.53 -14.81 20.21
N VAL A 200 14.09 -15.53 19.18
CA VAL A 200 14.07 -15.03 17.82
C VAL A 200 13.12 -13.86 17.96
N VAL A 201 13.70 -12.66 18.06
CA VAL A 201 12.95 -11.43 17.87
C VAL A 201 12.29 -11.65 16.54
N GLU A 202 11.00 -11.99 16.58
CA GLU A 202 10.20 -12.21 15.39
C GLU A 202 10.15 -10.84 14.73
N LEU A 203 11.14 -10.61 13.86
CA LEU A 203 11.29 -9.36 13.16
C LEU A 203 9.95 -9.16 12.49
N ARG A 204 9.37 -7.97 12.64
CA ARG A 204 8.12 -7.55 11.96
C ARG A 204 8.32 -7.48 10.43
N GLY A 205 9.18 -8.32 9.86
CA GLY A 205 9.61 -8.39 8.47
C GLY A 205 8.43 -8.57 7.53
N GLY A 206 7.37 -9.27 7.95
CA GLY A 206 6.13 -9.38 7.17
C GLY A 206 5.55 -8.04 6.73
N ARG A 207 5.79 -6.95 7.49
CA ARG A 207 5.26 -5.61 7.17
C ARG A 207 6.05 -4.86 6.10
N PHE A 208 7.35 -5.16 5.95
CA PHE A 208 8.23 -4.43 5.04
C PHE A 208 8.61 -5.22 3.79
N ILE A 209 8.46 -6.55 3.80
CA ILE A 209 8.79 -7.40 2.64
C ILE A 209 7.98 -6.98 1.40
N GLY A 210 6.67 -6.78 1.52
CA GLY A 210 5.81 -6.41 0.37
C GLY A 210 6.22 -5.08 -0.30
N PRO A 211 6.34 -3.98 0.46
CA PRO A 211 6.85 -2.70 -0.08
C PRO A 211 8.22 -2.83 -0.73
N LEU A 212 9.16 -3.54 -0.10
CA LEU A 212 10.51 -3.73 -0.65
C LEU A 212 10.49 -4.49 -1.97
N GLU A 213 9.68 -5.54 -2.07
CA GLU A 213 9.51 -6.28 -3.33
C GLU A 213 8.97 -5.40 -4.45
N ARG A 214 8.00 -4.53 -4.15
CA ARG A 214 7.45 -3.60 -5.16
C ARG A 214 8.48 -2.57 -5.61
N LEU A 215 9.25 -2.01 -4.69
CA LEU A 215 10.32 -1.06 -5.02
C LEU A 215 11.43 -1.74 -5.83
N PHE A 216 11.78 -2.98 -5.46
CA PHE A 216 12.76 -3.76 -6.20
C PHE A 216 12.25 -4.10 -7.61
N LEU A 217 11.00 -4.55 -7.75
CA LEU A 217 10.37 -4.77 -9.05
C LEU A 217 10.31 -3.49 -9.89
N LEU A 218 9.90 -2.36 -9.31
CA LEU A 218 9.90 -1.07 -10.01
C LEU A 218 11.29 -0.74 -10.56
N ALA A 219 12.34 -0.87 -9.74
CA ALA A 219 13.71 -0.62 -10.16
C ALA A 219 14.16 -1.59 -11.27
N LEU A 220 13.84 -2.89 -11.17
CA LEU A 220 14.21 -3.87 -12.18
C LEU A 220 13.49 -3.62 -13.52
N VAL A 221 12.20 -3.25 -13.49
CA VAL A 221 11.46 -2.96 -14.72
C VAL A 221 12.01 -1.70 -15.39
N LEU A 222 12.24 -0.63 -14.63
CA LEU A 222 12.80 0.62 -15.15
C LEU A 222 14.24 0.46 -15.66
N SER A 223 14.99 -0.52 -15.15
CA SER A 223 16.35 -0.86 -15.63
C SER A 223 16.38 -1.95 -16.71
N GLY A 224 15.21 -2.43 -17.18
CA GLY A 224 15.10 -3.45 -18.23
C GLY A 224 15.59 -4.85 -17.81
N GLN A 225 15.71 -5.12 -16.51
CA GLN A 225 16.26 -6.37 -15.98
C GLN A 225 15.21 -7.49 -15.89
N PHE A 226 14.65 -7.89 -17.04
CA PHE A 226 13.58 -8.89 -17.12
C PHE A 226 13.97 -10.27 -16.57
N THR A 227 15.23 -10.68 -16.75
CA THR A 227 15.76 -11.94 -16.19
C THR A 227 15.74 -11.92 -14.66
N ALA A 228 16.12 -10.80 -14.04
CA ALA A 228 16.08 -10.65 -12.58
C ALA A 228 14.64 -10.64 -12.04
N ILE A 229 13.69 -10.06 -12.79
CA ILE A 229 12.26 -10.11 -12.45
C ILE A 229 11.75 -11.55 -12.46
N ALA A 230 12.07 -12.32 -13.51
CA ALA A 230 11.69 -13.73 -13.61
C ALA A 230 12.26 -14.54 -12.43
N ALA A 231 13.53 -14.30 -12.07
CA ALA A 231 14.17 -14.94 -10.92
C ALA A 231 13.49 -14.58 -9.59
N LEU A 232 13.14 -13.31 -9.38
CA LEU A 232 12.44 -12.85 -8.17
C LEU A 232 11.07 -13.50 -8.03
N VAL A 233 10.28 -13.51 -9.11
CA VAL A 233 8.94 -14.14 -9.16
C VAL A 233 9.03 -15.63 -8.86
N ALA A 234 10.00 -16.32 -9.46
CA ALA A 234 10.24 -17.76 -9.22
C ALA A 234 10.66 -18.04 -7.77
N ALA A 235 11.63 -17.28 -7.25
CA ALA A 235 12.12 -17.43 -5.88
C ALA A 235 10.99 -17.24 -4.85
N LYS A 236 10.11 -16.25 -5.07
CA LYS A 236 8.95 -15.99 -4.20
C LYS A 236 7.99 -17.20 -4.16
N GLY A 237 7.76 -17.85 -5.31
CA GLY A 237 6.93 -19.05 -5.40
C GLY A 237 7.53 -20.25 -4.64
N ILE A 238 8.83 -20.50 -4.82
CA ILE A 238 9.54 -21.63 -4.19
C ILE A 238 9.55 -21.49 -2.66
N ILE A 239 9.85 -20.29 -2.14
CA ILE A 239 9.94 -20.05 -0.68
C ILE A 239 8.59 -20.28 0.01
N ARG A 240 7.48 -19.96 -0.67
CA ARG A 240 6.13 -20.06 -0.10
C ARG A 240 5.45 -21.40 -0.31
N PHE A 241 6.01 -22.25 -1.17
CA PHE A 241 5.46 -23.57 -1.47
C PHE A 241 5.24 -24.43 -0.21
N PRO A 242 6.22 -24.60 0.71
CA PRO A 242 6.03 -25.45 1.89
C PRO A 242 4.90 -25.02 2.82
N GLU A 243 4.62 -23.71 2.88
CA GLU A 243 3.55 -23.14 3.71
C GLU A 243 2.18 -23.28 3.05
N ILE A 244 2.13 -23.21 1.72
CA ILE A 244 0.91 -23.38 0.91
C ILE A 244 0.49 -24.86 0.88
N SER A 245 1.45 -25.78 0.73
CA SER A 245 1.18 -27.22 0.64
C SER A 245 0.63 -27.82 1.93
N LYS A 246 0.91 -27.22 3.09
CA LYS A 246 0.39 -27.67 4.41
C LYS A 246 -1.10 -27.36 4.60
N ASP A 247 -1.68 -26.45 3.81
CA ASP A 247 -3.08 -26.02 3.89
C ASP A 247 -3.97 -26.63 2.78
N ALA A 248 -3.53 -27.76 2.21
CA ALA A 248 -4.16 -28.39 1.04
C ALA A 248 -5.64 -28.78 1.21
N ALA A 249 -6.15 -28.92 2.45
CA ALA A 249 -7.55 -29.24 2.69
C ALA A 249 -8.53 -28.07 2.45
N GLY A 250 -8.03 -26.83 2.36
CA GLY A 250 -8.88 -25.64 2.23
C GLY A 250 -8.49 -24.63 1.15
N GLY A 251 -7.29 -24.73 0.54
CA GLY A 251 -6.84 -23.93 -0.61
C GLY A 251 -6.68 -22.41 -0.38
N SER A 252 -7.27 -21.86 0.67
CA SER A 252 -7.41 -20.41 0.88
C SER A 252 -6.09 -19.68 1.07
N LYS A 253 -5.05 -20.33 1.63
CA LYS A 253 -3.71 -19.74 1.73
C LYS A 253 -3.02 -19.64 0.38
N ALA A 254 -3.20 -20.63 -0.50
CA ALA A 254 -2.67 -20.60 -1.87
C ALA A 254 -3.28 -19.44 -2.64
N GLU A 255 -4.61 -19.34 -2.59
CA GLU A 255 -5.38 -18.30 -3.26
C GLU A 255 -5.06 -16.91 -2.73
N TYR A 256 -5.03 -16.72 -1.41
CA TYR A 256 -4.65 -15.44 -0.79
C TYR A 256 -3.25 -15.00 -1.22
N PHE A 257 -2.30 -15.94 -1.28
CA PHE A 257 -0.94 -15.65 -1.73
C PHE A 257 -0.89 -15.29 -3.22
N LEU A 258 -1.58 -16.03 -4.08
CA LEU A 258 -1.64 -15.78 -5.52
C LEU A 258 -2.29 -14.44 -5.81
N VAL A 259 -3.53 -14.23 -5.34
CA VAL A 259 -4.28 -12.98 -5.53
C VAL A 259 -3.50 -11.78 -4.97
N GLY A 260 -2.90 -11.93 -3.78
CA GLY A 260 -2.10 -10.87 -3.16
C GLY A 260 -0.85 -10.51 -3.96
N SER A 261 -0.16 -11.52 -4.52
CA SER A 261 1.04 -11.32 -5.34
C SER A 261 0.69 -10.70 -6.69
N PHE A 262 -0.32 -11.23 -7.39
CA PHE A 262 -0.79 -10.66 -8.66
C PHE A 262 -1.28 -9.23 -8.51
N ALA A 263 -2.13 -8.94 -7.51
CA ALA A 263 -2.58 -7.57 -7.26
C ALA A 263 -1.41 -6.62 -6.99
N SER A 264 -0.41 -7.07 -6.23
CA SER A 264 0.81 -6.30 -5.94
C SER A 264 1.64 -6.02 -7.19
N TRP A 265 1.90 -7.01 -8.03
CA TRP A 265 2.68 -6.84 -9.25
C TRP A 265 1.95 -5.99 -10.29
N THR A 266 0.63 -6.16 -10.42
CA THR A 266 -0.21 -5.33 -11.27
C THR A 266 -0.09 -3.85 -10.90
N LEU A 267 -0.09 -3.50 -9.61
CA LEU A 267 0.11 -2.11 -9.19
C LEU A 267 1.48 -1.55 -9.59
N VAL A 268 2.54 -2.36 -9.53
CA VAL A 268 3.87 -1.95 -10.02
C VAL A 268 3.83 -1.71 -11.53
N LEU A 269 3.23 -2.64 -12.29
CA LEU A 269 3.10 -2.51 -13.74
C LEU A 269 2.26 -1.30 -14.16
N LEU A 270 1.21 -0.97 -13.41
CA LEU A 270 0.41 0.24 -13.65
C LEU A 270 1.24 1.50 -13.42
N VAL A 271 2.05 1.57 -12.35
CA VAL A 271 2.96 2.70 -12.14
C VAL A 271 3.98 2.82 -13.27
N VAL A 272 4.57 1.69 -13.70
CA VAL A 272 5.48 1.67 -14.85
C VAL A 272 4.79 2.15 -16.12
N LEU A 273 3.55 1.72 -16.37
CA LEU A 273 2.78 2.14 -17.53
C LEU A 273 2.53 3.65 -17.53
N LEU A 274 2.19 4.23 -16.37
CA LEU A 274 2.02 5.68 -16.22
C LEU A 274 3.34 6.43 -16.48
N VAL A 275 4.47 5.88 -16.04
CA VAL A 275 5.81 6.45 -16.31
C VAL A 275 6.16 6.35 -17.79
N ALA A 276 5.88 5.22 -18.44
CA ALA A 276 6.20 5.00 -19.85
C ALA A 276 5.34 5.85 -20.80
N LEU A 277 4.06 6.01 -20.49
CA LEU A 277 3.13 6.78 -21.31
C LEU A 277 3.13 8.27 -21.00
N GLY A 278 3.60 8.68 -19.81
CA GLY A 278 3.59 10.07 -19.36
C GLY A 278 4.27 11.04 -20.35
N PRO A 279 5.50 10.76 -20.82
CA PRO A 279 6.20 11.60 -21.79
C PRO A 279 5.60 11.58 -23.20
N ALA A 280 4.81 10.55 -23.54
CA ALA A 280 4.28 10.32 -24.89
C ALA A 280 2.94 11.03 -25.15
N LEU A 281 2.33 11.62 -24.12
CA LEU A 281 1.09 12.38 -24.25
C LEU A 281 1.41 13.87 -24.47
N PRO A 282 0.92 14.48 -25.57
CA PRO A 282 1.16 15.88 -25.89
C PRO A 282 0.51 16.85 -24.91
#